data_AF-A0AAD2GCS6-F1
#
_entry.id   AF-A0AAD2GCS6-F1
#
_cell.length_a   1.000
_cell.length_b   1.000
_cell.length_c   1.000
_cell.angle_alpha   90.00
_cell.angle_beta   90.00
_cell.angle_gamma   90.00
#
_symmetry.space_group_name_H-M   'P 1'
#
loop_
_entity.id
_entity.type
_entity.pdbx_description
1 polymer ?
#
loop_
_entity_poly.entity_id
_entity_poly.type
_entity_poly.pdbx_seq_one_letter_code
_entity_poly.pdbx_strand_id
1 'polypeptide(L)'
;MQSCQDLQESYDFSVGLANMQMHFKRYDVLDVFTIVIPSKNAIVEQTGQLETDNFNVTKTVFLFDRYAELTADQVAESCKWYTRWPDATTSPWFRENLSLSYDYLCNHMTPQLWGKVLEDLLPYWDTQGMGGPLVFFFMMKRLQVNSQLVVETIQGQLKTLRIDQYEGESVDNLVSHIKVMLTRLKSLEKRIDGRVVSSNVPHDIGKTLISLFQTSSDPKFNEVFHNKEINAYEQALTQGNAAYGSPDMILDLATSIYQNRMASKEGWTGQFHKVNETLKSAPTPAPAPPAPAPAPPAAAAPAPPAPPVNQVPSGDASALTAATSPTNLPQICQQVSAIATGSMNQLIDQVNRAT
;
A
#
# COMPACT_ATOMS: atom_id res chain seq x y z
N MET A 1 -18.01 14.21 -4.39
CA MET A 1 -16.69 14.52 -3.81
C MET A 1 -16.24 13.43 -2.82
N GLN A 2 -17.10 12.96 -1.90
CA GLN A 2 -16.79 11.86 -0.97
C GLN A 2 -16.21 10.60 -1.66
N SER A 3 -16.83 10.14 -2.75
CA SER A 3 -16.39 8.94 -3.49
C SER A 3 -14.95 9.00 -4.02
N CYS A 4 -14.47 10.17 -4.48
CA CYS A 4 -13.08 10.26 -4.97
C CYS A 4 -12.07 10.23 -3.81
N GLN A 5 -12.48 10.75 -2.65
CA GLN A 5 -11.67 10.70 -1.44
C GLN A 5 -11.54 9.26 -0.94
N ASP A 6 -12.65 8.53 -0.77
CA ASP A 6 -12.62 7.12 -0.31
C ASP A 6 -11.79 6.21 -1.25
N LEU A 7 -11.76 6.55 -2.54
CA LEU A 7 -10.94 5.90 -3.56
C LEU A 7 -9.45 6.16 -3.36
N GLN A 8 -9.09 7.42 -3.12
CA GLN A 8 -7.73 7.81 -2.79
C GLN A 8 -7.27 7.14 -1.49
N GLU A 9 -8.13 7.06 -0.48
CA GLU A 9 -7.83 6.41 0.79
C GLU A 9 -7.59 4.90 0.63
N SER A 10 -8.43 4.24 -0.19
CA SER A 10 -8.24 2.85 -0.59
C SER A 10 -6.91 2.65 -1.32
N TYR A 11 -6.56 3.58 -2.20
CA TYR A 11 -5.35 3.55 -2.98
C TYR A 11 -4.12 3.72 -2.08
N ASP A 12 -4.12 4.77 -1.25
CA ASP A 12 -3.06 5.11 -0.32
C ASP A 12 -2.81 3.98 0.68
N PHE A 13 -3.87 3.31 1.15
CA PHE A 13 -3.75 2.13 2.00
C PHE A 13 -3.01 0.99 1.29
N SER A 14 -3.44 0.63 0.08
CA SER A 14 -2.81 -0.44 -0.69
C SER A 14 -1.37 -0.12 -1.09
N VAL A 15 -1.08 1.13 -1.46
CA VAL A 15 0.28 1.60 -1.73
C VAL A 15 1.13 1.58 -0.46
N GLY A 16 0.57 1.98 0.69
CA GLY A 16 1.22 1.90 1.99
C GLY A 16 1.63 0.47 2.35
N LEU A 17 0.73 -0.51 2.15
CA LEU A 17 1.04 -1.92 2.34
C LEU A 17 2.13 -2.43 1.39
N ALA A 18 2.05 -2.07 0.10
CA ALA A 18 3.07 -2.45 -0.87
C ALA A 18 4.44 -1.86 -0.52
N ASN A 19 4.49 -0.61 -0.07
CA ASN A 19 5.72 0.04 0.38
C ASN A 19 6.29 -0.63 1.64
N MET A 20 5.44 -1.01 2.59
CA MET A 20 5.84 -1.77 3.78
C MET A 20 6.41 -3.15 3.39
N GLN A 21 5.74 -3.86 2.49
CA GLN A 21 6.21 -5.15 2.00
C GLN A 21 7.56 -5.02 1.27
N MET A 22 7.71 -3.98 0.43
CA MET A 22 8.99 -3.67 -0.23
C MET A 22 10.08 -3.34 0.78
N HIS A 23 9.76 -2.64 1.87
CA HIS A 23 10.70 -2.34 2.94
C HIS A 23 11.18 -3.63 3.63
N PHE A 24 10.26 -4.50 4.05
CA PHE A 24 10.63 -5.78 4.66
C PHE A 24 11.40 -6.69 3.69
N LYS A 25 11.06 -6.67 2.40
CA LYS A 25 11.84 -7.38 1.37
C LYS A 25 13.25 -6.81 1.22
N ARG A 26 13.41 -5.48 1.27
CA ARG A 26 14.72 -4.81 1.12
C ARG A 26 15.67 -5.15 2.26
N TYR A 27 15.15 -5.31 3.47
CA TYR A 27 15.94 -5.64 4.66
C TYR A 27 15.90 -7.13 5.04
N ASP A 28 15.34 -7.98 4.17
CA ASP A 28 15.25 -9.43 4.36
C ASP A 28 14.55 -9.87 5.67
N VAL A 29 13.46 -9.16 6.01
CA VAL A 29 12.61 -9.41 7.19
C VAL A 29 11.27 -10.06 6.79
N LEU A 30 11.09 -10.39 5.51
CA LEU A 30 9.81 -10.85 4.96
C LEU A 30 9.48 -12.30 5.32
N ASP A 31 10.50 -13.09 5.66
CA ASP A 31 10.41 -14.52 5.95
C ASP A 31 9.44 -14.85 7.09
N VAL A 32 9.47 -14.09 8.19
CA VAL A 32 8.59 -14.27 9.35
C VAL A 32 7.11 -13.99 9.06
N PHE A 33 6.80 -13.31 7.95
CA PHE A 33 5.43 -13.07 7.49
C PHE A 33 4.85 -14.23 6.66
N THR A 34 5.66 -15.25 6.39
CA THR A 34 5.19 -16.52 5.86
C THR A 34 4.70 -17.37 7.03
N ILE A 35 3.40 -17.35 7.29
CA ILE A 35 2.81 -18.05 8.44
C ILE A 35 2.86 -19.55 8.20
N VAL A 36 3.55 -20.25 9.10
CA VAL A 36 3.65 -21.71 9.11
C VAL A 36 2.61 -22.28 10.08
N ILE A 37 2.08 -23.46 9.75
CA ILE A 37 1.16 -24.16 10.64
C ILE A 37 1.91 -25.31 11.30
N PRO A 38 2.27 -25.20 12.59
CA PRO A 38 3.01 -26.25 13.28
C PRO A 38 2.10 -27.43 13.62
N SER A 39 2.60 -28.65 13.37
CA SER A 39 1.93 -29.89 13.76
C SER A 39 1.89 -30.00 15.28
N LYS A 40 0.75 -30.41 15.83
CA LYS A 40 0.57 -30.59 17.28
C LYS A 40 0.71 -32.05 17.69
N ASN A 41 1.32 -32.30 18.84
CA ASN A 41 1.37 -33.64 19.43
C ASN A 41 0.02 -34.01 20.07
N ALA A 42 -0.12 -35.24 20.57
CA ALA A 42 -1.33 -35.73 21.23
C ALA A 42 -1.74 -34.93 22.49
N ILE A 43 -0.87 -34.04 22.99
CA ILE A 43 -1.07 -33.20 24.18
C ILE A 43 -1.22 -31.71 23.76
N VAL A 44 -1.49 -31.44 22.48
CA VAL A 44 -1.73 -30.09 21.92
C VAL A 44 -0.51 -29.15 21.97
N GLU A 45 0.68 -29.67 22.31
CA GLU A 45 1.92 -28.91 22.23
C GLU A 45 2.47 -28.91 20.81
N GLN A 46 3.10 -27.79 20.42
CA GLN A 46 3.74 -27.68 19.12
C GLN A 46 4.91 -28.64 19.02
N THR A 47 4.97 -29.34 17.90
CA THR A 47 6.16 -30.06 17.46
C THR A 47 7.01 -29.17 16.54
N GLY A 48 8.27 -29.54 16.32
CA GLY A 48 9.11 -28.88 15.32
C GLY A 48 8.68 -29.16 13.88
N GLN A 49 7.77 -30.11 13.68
CA GLN A 49 7.23 -30.45 12.36
C GLN A 49 6.13 -29.48 11.95
N LEU A 50 6.02 -29.24 10.66
CA LEU A 50 4.98 -28.39 10.07
C LEU A 50 3.91 -29.27 9.40
N GLU A 51 2.68 -28.79 9.36
CA GLU A 51 1.63 -29.45 8.60
C GLU A 51 1.98 -29.43 7.11
N THR A 52 1.76 -30.56 6.44
CA THR A 52 1.95 -30.70 5.00
C THR A 52 0.61 -30.93 4.31
N ASP A 53 0.51 -30.47 3.07
CA ASP A 53 -0.62 -30.78 2.21
C ASP A 53 -0.59 -32.23 1.70
N ASN A 54 -1.58 -32.59 0.88
CA ASN A 54 -1.70 -33.91 0.27
C ASN A 54 -0.53 -34.26 -0.68
N PHE A 55 0.31 -33.28 -1.03
CA PHE A 55 1.49 -33.42 -1.88
C PHE A 55 2.79 -33.39 -1.07
N ASN A 56 2.70 -33.46 0.27
CA ASN A 56 3.84 -33.41 1.18
C ASN A 56 4.61 -32.07 1.13
N VAL A 57 3.94 -30.99 0.73
CA VAL A 57 4.46 -29.62 0.75
C VAL A 57 3.99 -28.92 2.01
N THR A 58 4.88 -28.20 2.69
CA THR A 58 4.54 -27.45 3.90
C THR A 58 3.43 -26.44 3.64
N LYS A 59 2.39 -26.48 4.49
CA LYS A 59 1.28 -25.55 4.42
C LYS A 59 1.71 -24.20 4.98
N THR A 60 1.89 -23.23 4.08
CA THR A 60 2.27 -21.86 4.41
C THR A 60 1.27 -20.85 3.88
N VAL A 61 1.01 -19.80 4.65
CA VAL A 61 0.14 -18.69 4.26
C VAL A 61 0.91 -17.38 4.38
N PHE A 62 1.04 -16.66 3.28
CA PHE A 62 1.72 -15.36 3.30
C PHE A 62 0.78 -14.28 3.83
N LEU A 63 1.17 -13.64 4.95
CA LEU A 63 0.29 -12.78 5.73
C LEU A 63 -0.16 -11.52 4.98
N PHE A 64 0.71 -10.91 4.17
CA PHE A 64 0.38 -9.70 3.40
C PHE A 64 -0.73 -9.94 2.37
N ASP A 65 -0.80 -11.14 1.78
CA ASP A 65 -1.79 -11.47 0.76
C ASP A 65 -3.08 -12.02 1.37
N ARG A 66 -2.96 -12.80 2.46
CA ARG A 66 -4.02 -13.68 2.95
C ARG A 66 -4.23 -13.63 4.46
N TYR A 67 -4.12 -12.44 5.07
CA TYR A 67 -4.37 -12.27 6.50
C TYR A 67 -5.79 -12.67 6.94
N ALA A 68 -6.81 -12.51 6.08
CA ALA A 68 -8.21 -12.81 6.42
C ALA A 68 -8.49 -14.31 6.61
N GLU A 69 -7.62 -15.18 6.08
CA GLU A 69 -7.71 -16.64 6.22
C GLU A 69 -7.19 -17.13 7.58
N LEU A 70 -6.46 -16.27 8.30
CA LEU A 70 -5.72 -16.64 9.50
C LEU A 70 -6.44 -16.20 10.77
N THR A 71 -6.26 -16.96 11.84
CA THR A 71 -6.65 -16.54 13.19
C THR A 71 -5.44 -15.98 13.94
N ALA A 72 -5.70 -15.14 14.94
CA ALA A 72 -4.64 -14.61 15.81
C ALA A 72 -3.83 -15.75 16.46
N ASP A 73 -4.49 -16.83 16.86
CA ASP A 73 -3.84 -18.00 17.44
C ASP A 73 -2.89 -18.69 16.46
N GLN A 74 -3.28 -18.84 15.19
CA GLN A 74 -2.42 -19.41 14.16
C GLN A 74 -1.17 -18.55 13.91
N VAL A 75 -1.34 -17.22 13.87
CA VAL A 75 -0.21 -16.29 13.69
C VAL A 75 0.72 -16.32 14.90
N ALA A 76 0.17 -16.33 16.11
CA ALA A 76 0.95 -16.43 17.35
C ALA A 76 1.69 -17.77 17.42
N GLU A 77 1.04 -18.87 17.02
CA GLU A 77 1.65 -20.20 16.95
C GLU A 77 2.81 -20.25 15.96
N SER A 78 2.70 -19.60 14.81
CA SER A 78 3.81 -19.45 13.86
C SER A 78 4.97 -18.64 14.44
N CYS A 79 4.69 -17.56 15.17
CA CYS A 79 5.73 -16.74 15.82
C CYS A 79 6.50 -17.55 16.90
N LYS A 80 5.78 -18.36 17.69
CA LYS A 80 6.39 -19.29 18.65
C LYS A 80 7.29 -20.30 17.93
N TRP A 81 6.83 -20.82 16.79
CA TRP A 81 7.60 -21.79 16.01
C TRP A 81 8.92 -21.18 15.55
N TYR A 82 8.88 -19.99 14.92
CA TYR A 82 10.07 -19.26 14.48
C TYR A 82 11.04 -18.92 15.62
N THR A 83 10.52 -18.70 16.82
CA THR A 83 11.35 -18.43 18.00
C THR A 83 12.05 -19.70 18.52
N ARG A 84 11.37 -20.84 18.49
CA ARG A 84 11.78 -22.04 19.23
C ARG A 84 12.52 -23.09 18.41
N TRP A 85 12.12 -23.31 17.16
CA TRP A 85 12.52 -24.50 16.39
C TRP A 85 13.63 -24.29 15.37
N PRO A 86 13.67 -23.17 14.61
CA PRO A 86 14.81 -22.90 13.74
C PRO A 86 16.11 -22.95 14.54
N ASP A 87 17.09 -23.65 13.98
CA ASP A 87 18.39 -23.77 14.63
C ASP A 87 19.04 -22.39 14.73
N ALA A 88 19.43 -21.99 15.93
CA ALA A 88 20.02 -20.68 16.19
C ALA A 88 21.40 -20.54 15.53
N THR A 89 22.10 -21.64 15.23
CA THR A 89 23.38 -21.57 14.51
C THR A 89 23.24 -21.46 13.00
N THR A 90 22.22 -22.11 12.43
CA THR A 90 21.99 -22.10 10.97
C THR A 90 21.08 -20.97 10.53
N SER A 91 20.13 -20.56 11.39
CA SER A 91 19.07 -19.59 11.08
C SER A 91 18.76 -18.63 12.23
N PRO A 92 19.76 -17.85 12.71
CA PRO A 92 19.58 -16.91 13.81
C PRO A 92 18.61 -15.75 13.49
N TRP A 93 18.52 -15.39 12.21
CA TRP A 93 17.80 -14.20 11.75
C TRP A 93 16.29 -14.25 12.03
N PHE A 94 15.66 -15.42 12.15
CA PHE A 94 14.21 -15.47 12.42
C PHE A 94 13.79 -14.76 13.70
N ARG A 95 14.58 -14.90 14.78
CA ARG A 95 14.29 -14.22 16.06
C ARG A 95 14.51 -12.72 15.94
N GLU A 96 15.57 -12.33 15.27
CA GLU A 96 15.88 -10.92 15.02
C GLU A 96 14.79 -10.29 14.14
N ASN A 97 14.38 -10.96 13.06
CA ASN A 97 13.35 -10.52 12.14
C ASN A 97 11.98 -10.37 12.83
N LEU A 98 11.62 -11.25 13.77
CA LEU A 98 10.42 -11.10 14.58
C LEU A 98 10.45 -9.82 15.43
N SER A 99 11.62 -9.47 15.99
CA SER A 99 11.80 -8.25 16.79
C SER A 99 11.88 -6.99 15.92
N LEU A 100 12.66 -7.02 14.82
CA LEU A 100 12.81 -5.89 13.91
C LEU A 100 11.48 -5.50 13.26
N SER A 101 10.70 -6.50 12.83
CA SER A 101 9.37 -6.25 12.29
C SER A 101 8.40 -5.72 13.34
N TYR A 102 8.50 -6.18 14.59
CA TYR A 102 7.73 -5.65 15.72
C TYR A 102 8.03 -4.17 15.95
N ASP A 103 9.32 -3.83 16.13
CA ASP A 103 9.76 -2.46 16.40
C ASP A 103 9.42 -1.53 15.24
N TYR A 104 9.61 -1.99 14.00
CA TYR A 104 9.23 -1.24 12.82
C TYR A 104 7.74 -0.87 12.84
N LEU A 105 6.86 -1.84 13.06
CA LEU A 105 5.42 -1.60 13.07
C LEU A 105 5.00 -0.68 14.22
N CYS A 106 5.57 -0.86 15.42
CA CYS A 106 5.28 -0.01 16.56
C CYS A 106 5.67 1.45 16.31
N ASN A 107 6.84 1.69 15.71
CA ASN A 107 7.34 3.03 15.44
C ASN A 107 6.59 3.76 14.31
N HIS A 108 5.89 3.03 13.45
CA HIS A 108 5.16 3.59 12.30
C HIS A 108 3.64 3.64 12.51
N MET A 109 3.13 3.15 13.65
CA MET A 109 1.72 3.29 14.02
C MET A 109 1.50 4.52 14.89
N THR A 110 0.31 5.11 14.82
CA THR A 110 -0.06 6.14 15.77
C THR A 110 -0.28 5.61 17.17
N PRO A 111 -0.10 6.45 18.20
CA PRO A 111 -0.43 6.09 19.58
C PRO A 111 -1.86 5.57 19.75
N GLN A 112 -2.83 6.14 19.01
CA GLN A 112 -4.24 5.74 19.08
C GLN A 112 -4.45 4.34 18.51
N LEU A 113 -3.95 4.08 17.29
CA LEU A 113 -4.05 2.77 16.66
C LEU A 113 -3.25 1.72 17.44
N TRP A 114 -2.04 2.08 17.88
CA TRP A 114 -1.18 1.22 18.68
C TRP A 114 -1.85 0.83 20.01
N GLY A 115 -2.48 1.77 20.72
CA GLY A 115 -3.23 1.45 21.94
C GLY A 115 -4.32 0.39 21.71
N LYS A 116 -5.03 0.47 20.58
CA LYS A 116 -6.07 -0.52 20.21
C LYS A 116 -5.52 -1.87 19.77
N VAL A 117 -4.38 -1.88 19.09
CA VAL A 117 -3.66 -3.10 18.75
C VAL A 117 -3.09 -3.74 20.02
N LEU A 118 -2.59 -2.94 20.96
CA LEU A 118 -2.07 -3.40 22.24
C LEU A 118 -3.16 -4.07 23.08
N GLU A 119 -4.37 -3.51 23.13
CA GLU A 119 -5.54 -4.13 23.76
C GLU A 119 -5.80 -5.55 23.21
N ASP A 120 -5.69 -5.76 21.90
CA ASP A 120 -5.88 -7.07 21.27
C ASP A 120 -4.69 -8.03 21.50
N LEU A 121 -3.49 -7.49 21.71
CA LEU A 121 -2.26 -8.23 21.94
C LEU A 121 -2.12 -8.74 23.39
N LEU A 122 -2.84 -8.14 24.35
CA LEU A 122 -2.76 -8.51 25.77
C LEU A 122 -2.86 -10.02 26.06
N PRO A 123 -3.76 -10.80 25.42
CA PRO A 123 -3.86 -12.24 25.67
C PRO A 123 -2.60 -13.02 25.29
N TYR A 124 -1.72 -12.45 24.47
CA TYR A 124 -0.56 -13.12 23.89
C TYR A 124 0.76 -12.72 24.55
N TRP A 125 0.77 -11.78 25.50
CA TRP A 125 1.98 -11.21 26.11
C TRP A 125 2.92 -12.27 26.67
N ASP A 126 2.38 -13.26 27.37
CA ASP A 126 3.17 -14.31 28.03
C ASP A 126 3.44 -15.53 27.14
N THR A 127 3.00 -15.50 25.88
CA THR A 127 2.90 -16.72 25.06
C THR A 127 4.13 -17.03 24.22
N GLN A 128 5.19 -16.21 24.25
CA GLN A 128 6.32 -16.24 23.29
C GLN A 128 5.90 -16.12 21.81
N GLY A 129 4.61 -15.83 21.55
CA GLY A 129 4.07 -15.61 20.21
C GLY A 129 4.08 -14.15 19.79
N MET A 130 4.67 -13.27 20.60
CA MET A 130 4.82 -11.86 20.28
C MET A 130 5.90 -11.66 19.23
N GLY A 131 5.53 -11.00 18.14
CA GLY A 131 6.42 -10.64 17.05
C GLY A 131 5.69 -9.76 16.02
N GLY A 132 6.44 -9.18 15.08
CA GLY A 132 5.88 -8.31 14.05
C GLY A 132 4.71 -8.91 13.25
N PRO A 133 4.69 -10.21 12.90
CA PRO A 133 3.54 -10.79 12.21
C PRO A 133 2.23 -10.71 13.01
N LEU A 134 2.27 -10.91 14.34
CA LEU A 134 1.08 -10.82 15.18
C LEU A 134 0.59 -9.37 15.32
N VAL A 135 1.52 -8.42 15.45
CA VAL A 135 1.21 -6.98 15.44
C VAL A 135 0.54 -6.59 14.12
N PHE A 136 1.12 -7.02 13.00
CA PHE A 136 0.58 -6.76 11.67
C PHE A 136 -0.82 -7.35 11.52
N PHE A 137 -1.06 -8.57 12.00
CA PHE A 137 -2.38 -9.21 11.94
C PHE A 137 -3.46 -8.36 12.64
N PHE A 138 -3.20 -7.90 13.86
CA PHE A 138 -4.16 -7.06 14.59
C PHE A 138 -4.30 -5.66 14.01
N MET A 139 -3.20 -5.07 13.55
CA MET A 139 -3.22 -3.80 12.80
C MET A 139 -4.15 -3.91 11.59
N MET A 140 -3.96 -4.95 10.76
CA MET A 140 -4.80 -5.20 9.59
C MET A 140 -6.27 -5.40 9.98
N LYS A 141 -6.53 -6.26 10.97
CA LYS A 141 -7.88 -6.51 11.48
C LYS A 141 -8.59 -5.23 11.93
N ARG A 142 -7.88 -4.32 12.61
CA ARG A 142 -8.42 -3.02 13.05
C ARG A 142 -8.64 -2.05 11.89
N LEU A 143 -7.73 -2.02 10.91
CA LEU A 143 -7.88 -1.22 9.70
C LEU A 143 -9.01 -1.74 8.78
N GLN A 144 -9.46 -2.97 8.96
CA GLN A 144 -10.42 -3.65 8.07
C GLN A 144 -11.79 -3.92 8.68
N VAL A 145 -12.11 -3.37 9.86
CA VAL A 145 -13.43 -3.55 10.51
C VAL A 145 -14.60 -3.08 9.62
N ASN A 146 -14.35 -2.37 8.51
CA ASN A 146 -15.34 -1.97 7.51
C ASN A 146 -15.34 -2.81 6.21
N SER A 147 -14.83 -4.06 6.20
CA SER A 147 -14.59 -4.84 4.97
C SER A 147 -15.81 -5.00 4.05
N GLN A 148 -17.02 -5.19 4.58
CA GLN A 148 -18.23 -5.31 3.76
C GLN A 148 -18.63 -3.97 3.11
N LEU A 149 -18.64 -2.90 3.90
CA LEU A 149 -18.89 -1.54 3.39
C LEU A 149 -17.82 -1.16 2.36
N VAL A 150 -16.57 -1.55 2.58
CA VAL A 150 -15.46 -1.35 1.66
C VAL A 150 -15.68 -2.12 0.36
N VAL A 151 -16.09 -3.41 0.42
CA VAL A 151 -16.41 -4.19 -0.79
C VAL A 151 -17.54 -3.52 -1.58
N GLU A 152 -18.62 -3.15 -0.90
CA GLU A 152 -19.78 -2.48 -1.53
C GLU A 152 -19.38 -1.12 -2.14
N THR A 153 -18.54 -0.36 -1.44
CA THR A 153 -18.02 0.94 -1.92
C THR A 153 -17.15 0.74 -3.16
N ILE A 154 -16.18 -0.18 -3.12
CA ILE A 154 -15.29 -0.45 -4.26
C ILE A 154 -16.10 -0.99 -5.45
N GLN A 155 -17.06 -1.88 -5.23
CA GLN A 155 -17.92 -2.39 -6.30
C GLN A 155 -18.81 -1.30 -6.91
N GLY A 156 -19.38 -0.42 -6.08
CA GLY A 156 -20.15 0.74 -6.54
C GLY A 156 -19.28 1.73 -7.33
N GLN A 157 -18.04 1.93 -6.92
CA GLN A 157 -17.08 2.79 -7.61
C GLN A 157 -16.64 2.21 -8.95
N LEU A 158 -16.30 0.92 -9.02
CA LEU A 158 -15.96 0.26 -10.30
C LEU A 158 -17.05 0.41 -11.36
N LYS A 159 -18.32 0.51 -10.95
CA LYS A 159 -19.47 0.72 -11.85
C LYS A 159 -19.66 2.18 -12.30
N THR A 160 -19.10 3.14 -11.57
CA THR A 160 -19.33 4.59 -11.79
C THR A 160 -18.07 5.34 -12.24
N LEU A 161 -16.92 4.68 -12.19
CA LEU A 161 -15.65 5.19 -12.70
C LEU A 161 -15.71 5.46 -14.20
N ARG A 162 -15.09 6.57 -14.60
CA ARG A 162 -14.98 7.02 -15.98
C ARG A 162 -13.61 7.66 -16.21
N ILE A 163 -13.11 7.60 -17.44
CA ILE A 163 -11.82 8.19 -17.83
C ILE A 163 -11.85 9.71 -17.72
N ASP A 164 -12.98 10.33 -18.09
CA ASP A 164 -13.17 11.79 -18.08
C ASP A 164 -13.07 12.45 -16.70
N GLN A 165 -13.11 11.68 -15.62
CA GLN A 165 -12.93 12.16 -14.26
C GLN A 165 -11.45 12.39 -13.90
N TYR A 166 -10.51 11.93 -14.73
CA TYR A 166 -9.07 12.05 -14.50
C TYR A 166 -8.50 13.24 -15.25
N GLU A 167 -7.58 13.98 -14.63
CA GLU A 167 -6.90 15.10 -15.27
C GLU A 167 -6.13 14.63 -16.50
N GLY A 168 -6.35 15.30 -17.64
CA GLY A 168 -5.78 14.90 -18.93
C GLY A 168 -6.29 13.55 -19.47
N GLU A 169 -7.33 12.99 -18.86
CA GLU A 169 -7.83 11.64 -19.17
C GLU A 169 -6.71 10.59 -19.11
N SER A 170 -5.86 10.66 -18.09
CA SER A 170 -4.75 9.72 -17.92
C SER A 170 -5.25 8.29 -17.71
N VAL A 171 -5.13 7.46 -18.75
CA VAL A 171 -5.46 6.03 -18.69
C VAL A 171 -4.53 5.29 -17.73
N ASP A 172 -3.25 5.69 -17.63
CA ASP A 172 -2.29 5.07 -16.70
C ASP A 172 -2.72 5.22 -15.23
N ASN A 173 -3.16 6.41 -14.83
CA ASN A 173 -3.64 6.67 -13.46
C ASN A 173 -4.91 5.88 -13.16
N LEU A 174 -5.87 5.87 -14.10
CA LEU A 174 -7.09 5.09 -13.99
C LEU A 174 -6.80 3.59 -13.89
N VAL A 175 -5.94 3.04 -14.75
CA VAL A 175 -5.55 1.63 -14.72
C VAL A 175 -4.90 1.29 -13.39
N SER A 176 -4.02 2.15 -12.88
CA SER A 176 -3.39 1.99 -11.57
C SER A 176 -4.44 1.91 -10.44
N HIS A 177 -5.41 2.82 -10.41
CA HIS A 177 -6.50 2.80 -9.44
C HIS A 177 -7.34 1.52 -9.54
N ILE A 178 -7.69 1.08 -10.76
CA ILE A 178 -8.46 -0.15 -10.96
C ILE A 178 -7.65 -1.38 -10.50
N LYS A 179 -6.35 -1.48 -10.83
CA LYS A 179 -5.48 -2.57 -10.37
C LYS A 179 -5.44 -2.65 -8.85
N VAL A 180 -5.38 -1.51 -8.17
CA VAL A 180 -5.39 -1.43 -6.72
C VAL A 180 -6.74 -1.86 -6.14
N MET A 181 -7.86 -1.38 -6.68
CA MET A 181 -9.20 -1.81 -6.28
C MET A 181 -9.40 -3.32 -6.41
N LEU A 182 -8.99 -3.89 -7.55
CA LEU A 182 -9.11 -5.32 -7.80
C LEU A 182 -8.22 -6.13 -6.85
N THR A 183 -6.99 -5.69 -6.62
CA THR A 183 -6.10 -6.30 -5.62
C THR A 183 -6.73 -6.26 -4.22
N ARG A 184 -7.34 -5.13 -3.85
CA ARG A 184 -8.04 -4.99 -2.57
C ARG A 184 -9.24 -5.92 -2.47
N LEU A 185 -10.09 -6.03 -3.49
CA LEU A 185 -11.19 -6.99 -3.51
C LEU A 185 -10.71 -8.43 -3.38
N LYS A 186 -9.64 -8.80 -4.10
CA LYS A 186 -9.00 -10.13 -4.02
C LYS A 186 -8.46 -10.43 -2.61
N SER A 187 -7.87 -9.44 -1.94
CA SER A 187 -7.36 -9.59 -0.56
C SER A 187 -8.46 -9.81 0.49
N LEU A 188 -9.72 -9.49 0.14
CA LEU A 188 -10.89 -9.67 1.00
C LEU A 188 -11.67 -10.95 0.69
N GLU A 189 -11.29 -11.70 -0.35
CA GLU A 189 -11.97 -12.95 -0.73
C GLU A 189 -11.88 -14.00 0.37
N LYS A 190 -12.97 -14.74 0.58
CA LYS A 190 -12.95 -15.90 1.47
C LYS A 190 -12.53 -17.14 0.69
N ARG A 191 -11.42 -17.76 1.08
CA ARG A 191 -10.95 -19.03 0.53
C ARG A 191 -10.99 -20.14 1.58
N ILE A 192 -11.28 -21.36 1.14
CA ILE A 192 -11.17 -22.58 1.92
C ILE A 192 -10.32 -23.55 1.10
N ASP A 193 -9.22 -24.04 1.66
CA ASP A 193 -8.29 -24.97 1.02
C ASP A 193 -7.79 -24.53 -0.37
N GLY A 194 -7.43 -23.25 -0.49
CA GLY A 194 -6.91 -22.66 -1.74
C GLY A 194 -7.97 -22.37 -2.81
N ARG A 195 -9.25 -22.70 -2.55
CA ARG A 195 -10.37 -22.40 -3.45
C ARG A 195 -11.13 -21.18 -2.97
N VAL A 196 -11.47 -20.27 -3.89
CA VAL A 196 -12.33 -19.11 -3.61
C VAL A 196 -13.75 -19.60 -3.36
N VAL A 197 -14.24 -19.41 -2.13
CA VAL A 197 -15.60 -19.77 -1.72
C VAL A 197 -16.56 -18.59 -1.88
N SER A 198 -16.05 -17.37 -1.68
CA SER A 198 -16.77 -16.12 -1.95
C SER A 198 -15.80 -15.15 -2.61
N SER A 199 -16.06 -14.87 -3.90
CA SER A 199 -15.37 -13.84 -4.66
C SER A 199 -16.01 -12.50 -4.39
N ASN A 200 -15.21 -11.51 -4.01
CA ASN A 200 -15.66 -10.11 -3.90
C ASN A 200 -15.46 -9.35 -5.22
N VAL A 201 -14.77 -9.94 -6.20
CA VAL A 201 -14.66 -9.38 -7.55
C VAL A 201 -15.98 -9.60 -8.30
N PRO A 202 -16.59 -8.55 -8.88
CA PRO A 202 -17.81 -8.68 -9.67
C PRO A 202 -17.66 -9.66 -10.83
N HIS A 203 -18.65 -10.54 -11.04
CA HIS A 203 -18.63 -11.55 -12.11
C HIS A 203 -18.71 -10.95 -13.53
N ASP A 204 -19.14 -9.70 -13.64
CA ASP A 204 -19.29 -8.93 -14.87
C ASP A 204 -18.16 -7.92 -15.07
N ILE A 205 -17.11 -7.96 -14.25
CA ILE A 205 -16.03 -6.97 -14.24
C ILE A 205 -15.40 -6.74 -15.63
N GLY A 206 -15.22 -7.79 -16.44
CA GLY A 206 -14.66 -7.65 -17.78
C GLY A 206 -15.53 -6.78 -18.68
N LYS A 207 -16.85 -6.94 -18.59
CA LYS A 207 -17.82 -6.09 -19.29
C LYS A 207 -17.82 -4.66 -18.75
N THR A 208 -17.77 -4.49 -17.43
CA THR A 208 -17.68 -3.17 -16.78
C THR A 208 -16.44 -2.42 -17.25
N LEU A 209 -15.27 -3.07 -17.30
CA LEU A 209 -14.02 -2.46 -17.74
C LEU A 209 -14.05 -2.07 -19.22
N ILE A 210 -14.58 -2.94 -20.10
CA ILE A 210 -14.72 -2.60 -21.53
C ILE A 210 -15.61 -1.39 -21.73
N SER A 211 -16.73 -1.29 -21.00
CA SER A 211 -17.62 -0.13 -21.06
C SER A 211 -16.96 1.13 -20.48
N LEU A 212 -16.23 1.00 -19.37
CA LEU A 212 -15.48 2.08 -18.74
C LEU A 212 -14.43 2.67 -19.70
N PHE A 213 -13.72 1.84 -20.45
CA PHE A 213 -12.73 2.30 -21.42
C PHE A 213 -13.32 2.99 -22.67
N GLN A 214 -14.64 3.02 -22.83
CA GLN A 214 -15.31 3.79 -23.89
C GLN A 214 -15.70 5.21 -23.44
N THR A 215 -15.30 5.63 -22.24
CA THR A 215 -15.70 6.92 -21.64
C THR A 215 -14.69 8.05 -21.85
N SER A 216 -13.66 7.83 -22.67
CA SER A 216 -12.70 8.88 -23.04
C SER A 216 -13.31 9.83 -24.07
N SER A 217 -12.72 11.01 -24.22
CA SER A 217 -13.00 11.90 -25.36
C SER A 217 -12.19 11.57 -26.61
N ASP A 218 -11.22 10.64 -26.57
CA ASP A 218 -10.49 10.17 -27.76
C ASP A 218 -11.34 9.13 -28.53
N PRO A 219 -11.85 9.46 -29.74
CA PRO A 219 -12.74 8.58 -30.48
C PRO A 219 -12.05 7.30 -30.97
N LYS A 220 -10.75 7.36 -31.29
CA LYS A 220 -10.01 6.18 -31.77
C LYS A 220 -9.71 5.22 -30.63
N PHE A 221 -9.47 5.74 -29.42
CA PHE A 221 -9.36 4.91 -28.23
C PHE A 221 -10.69 4.17 -27.96
N ASN A 222 -11.80 4.90 -27.94
CA ASN A 222 -13.13 4.32 -27.70
C ASN A 222 -13.51 3.28 -28.75
N GLU A 223 -13.17 3.50 -30.02
CA GLU A 223 -13.47 2.56 -31.12
C GLU A 223 -12.85 1.17 -30.89
N VAL A 224 -11.62 1.11 -30.36
CA VAL A 224 -10.97 -0.19 -30.06
C VAL A 224 -11.78 -0.98 -29.01
N PHE A 225 -12.24 -0.30 -27.96
CA PHE A 225 -13.03 -0.94 -26.91
C PHE A 225 -14.47 -1.25 -27.35
N HIS A 226 -15.05 -0.43 -28.24
CA HIS A 226 -16.33 -0.71 -28.87
C HIS A 226 -16.27 -1.98 -29.73
N ASN A 227 -15.25 -2.10 -30.58
CA ASN A 227 -15.02 -3.31 -31.39
C ASN A 227 -14.77 -4.54 -30.51
N LYS A 228 -14.05 -4.37 -29.40
CA LYS A 228 -13.84 -5.44 -28.41
C LYS A 228 -15.15 -5.86 -27.74
N GLU A 229 -16.03 -4.93 -27.43
CA GLU A 229 -17.36 -5.21 -26.85
C GLU A 229 -18.21 -6.05 -27.82
N ILE A 230 -18.27 -5.67 -29.10
CA ILE A 230 -19.01 -6.40 -30.13
C ILE A 230 -18.49 -7.84 -30.23
N ASN A 231 -17.17 -8.01 -30.38
CA ASN A 231 -16.56 -9.33 -30.49
C ASN A 231 -16.79 -10.19 -29.23
N ALA A 232 -16.69 -9.58 -28.04
CA ALA A 232 -16.95 -10.28 -26.78
C ALA A 232 -18.42 -10.67 -26.62
N TYR A 233 -19.34 -9.82 -27.06
CA TYR A 233 -20.78 -10.11 -27.03
C TYR A 233 -21.13 -11.32 -27.92
N GLU A 234 -20.58 -11.38 -29.13
CA GLU A 234 -20.77 -12.53 -30.03
C GLU A 234 -20.22 -13.83 -29.41
N GLN A 235 -19.04 -13.78 -28.82
CA GLN A 235 -18.42 -14.93 -28.16
C GLN A 235 -19.15 -15.35 -26.87
N ALA A 236 -19.78 -14.39 -26.16
CA ALA A 236 -20.52 -14.64 -24.93
C ALA A 236 -21.74 -15.56 -25.14
N LEU A 237 -22.27 -15.67 -26.37
CA LEU A 237 -23.34 -16.61 -26.72
C LEU A 237 -22.92 -18.08 -26.51
N THR A 238 -21.62 -18.38 -26.58
CA THR A 238 -21.09 -19.74 -26.42
C THR A 238 -20.29 -19.91 -25.13
N GLN A 239 -19.64 -18.86 -24.64
CA GLN A 239 -18.68 -18.92 -23.52
C GLN A 239 -19.15 -18.15 -22.26
N GLY A 240 -20.31 -17.49 -22.29
CA GLY A 240 -20.79 -16.65 -21.19
C GLY A 240 -19.87 -15.46 -20.89
N ASN A 241 -19.79 -15.04 -19.62
CA ASN A 241 -18.98 -13.87 -19.22
C ASN A 241 -17.48 -14.03 -19.45
N ALA A 242 -16.96 -15.26 -19.61
CA ALA A 242 -15.55 -15.48 -19.88
C ALA A 242 -15.09 -14.86 -21.21
N ALA A 243 -16.02 -14.67 -22.16
CA ALA A 243 -15.76 -14.05 -23.47
C ALA A 243 -15.28 -12.59 -23.39
N TYR A 244 -15.61 -11.88 -22.31
CA TYR A 244 -15.15 -10.49 -22.11
C TYR A 244 -13.66 -10.40 -21.71
N GLY A 245 -13.04 -11.53 -21.36
CA GLY A 245 -11.63 -11.62 -21.00
C GLY A 245 -11.36 -11.33 -19.52
N SER A 246 -10.10 -11.58 -19.10
CA SER A 246 -9.68 -11.28 -17.73
C SER A 246 -9.44 -9.78 -17.53
N PRO A 247 -9.64 -9.25 -16.30
CA PRO A 247 -9.36 -7.86 -15.99
C PRO A 247 -7.94 -7.43 -16.39
N ASP A 248 -6.94 -8.24 -16.07
CA ASP A 248 -5.53 -7.91 -16.32
C ASP A 248 -5.26 -7.72 -17.83
N MET A 249 -5.82 -8.58 -18.69
CA MET A 249 -5.68 -8.44 -20.15
C MET A 249 -6.32 -7.16 -20.68
N ILE A 250 -7.47 -6.75 -20.13
CA ILE A 250 -8.18 -5.54 -20.56
C ILE A 250 -7.39 -4.29 -20.13
N LEU A 251 -6.87 -4.29 -18.90
CA LEU A 251 -6.07 -3.19 -18.35
C LEU A 251 -4.74 -3.01 -19.09
N ASP A 252 -4.07 -4.11 -19.43
CA ASP A 252 -2.82 -4.06 -20.18
C ASP A 252 -3.06 -3.61 -21.64
N LEU A 253 -4.17 -4.05 -22.25
CA LEU A 253 -4.60 -3.56 -23.57
C LEU A 253 -4.86 -2.03 -23.54
N ALA A 254 -5.57 -1.53 -22.54
CA ALA A 254 -5.84 -0.09 -22.40
C ALA A 254 -4.55 0.72 -22.28
N THR A 255 -3.63 0.26 -21.44
CA THR A 255 -2.31 0.87 -21.26
C THR A 255 -1.54 0.91 -22.59
N SER A 256 -1.52 -0.21 -23.31
CA SER A 256 -0.78 -0.31 -24.57
C SER A 256 -1.36 0.58 -25.68
N ILE A 257 -2.69 0.66 -25.81
CA ILE A 257 -3.34 1.57 -26.77
C ILE A 257 -3.05 3.03 -26.39
N TYR A 258 -3.18 3.38 -25.11
CA TYR A 258 -2.90 4.72 -24.63
C TYR A 258 -1.46 5.16 -24.94
N GLN A 259 -0.47 4.32 -24.64
CA GLN A 259 0.93 4.59 -24.96
C GLN A 259 1.18 4.71 -26.47
N ASN A 260 0.55 3.86 -27.28
CA ASN A 260 0.64 3.96 -28.74
C ASN A 260 0.04 5.27 -29.27
N ARG A 261 -1.07 5.75 -28.69
CA ARG A 261 -1.67 7.04 -29.03
C ARG A 261 -0.77 8.21 -28.64
N MET A 262 -0.20 8.17 -27.43
CA MET A 262 0.77 9.16 -26.93
C MET A 262 2.02 9.24 -27.82
N ALA A 263 2.50 8.10 -28.34
CA ALA A 263 3.65 8.04 -29.24
C ALA A 263 3.32 8.37 -30.72
N SER A 264 2.04 8.42 -31.07
CA SER A 264 1.59 8.67 -32.45
C SER A 264 1.73 10.15 -32.84
N LYS A 265 1.85 10.43 -34.14
CA LYS A 265 1.93 11.80 -34.66
C LYS A 265 0.67 12.64 -34.38
N GLU A 266 -0.47 11.99 -34.21
CA GLU A 266 -1.74 12.63 -33.87
C GLU A 266 -1.83 12.99 -32.39
N GLY A 267 -1.02 12.34 -31.55
CA GLY A 267 -1.01 12.51 -30.10
C GLY A 267 -2.27 11.98 -29.41
N TRP A 268 -2.25 11.97 -28.09
CA TRP A 268 -3.43 11.74 -27.26
C TRP A 268 -4.33 12.98 -27.29
N THR A 269 -5.61 12.79 -27.58
CA THR A 269 -6.59 13.89 -27.70
C THR A 269 -7.55 13.99 -26.52
N GLY A 270 -7.30 13.25 -25.43
CA GLY A 270 -8.14 13.31 -24.24
C GLY A 270 -8.23 14.74 -23.67
N GLN A 271 -9.40 15.15 -23.21
CA GLN A 271 -9.63 16.49 -22.70
C GLN A 271 -8.78 16.74 -21.45
N PHE A 272 -7.77 17.61 -21.59
CA PHE A 272 -7.15 18.28 -20.46
C PHE A 272 -8.19 19.23 -19.86
N HIS A 273 -8.95 18.79 -18.88
CA HIS A 273 -9.76 19.69 -18.08
C HIS A 273 -8.82 20.74 -17.47
N LYS A 274 -8.86 21.98 -17.99
CA LYS A 274 -8.26 23.14 -17.33
C LYS A 274 -8.98 23.33 -16.00
N VAL A 275 -8.44 22.79 -14.91
CA VAL A 275 -8.88 23.19 -13.57
C VAL A 275 -8.37 24.63 -13.36
N ASN A 276 -9.31 25.58 -13.33
CA ASN A 276 -9.18 27.02 -13.07
C ASN A 276 -8.77 27.93 -14.24
N GLU A 277 -9.72 28.22 -15.14
CA GLU A 277 -9.79 29.52 -15.83
C GLU A 277 -11.07 30.27 -15.41
N THR A 278 -11.25 30.48 -14.10
CA THR A 278 -12.18 31.49 -13.59
C THR A 278 -11.53 32.87 -13.75
N LEU A 279 -12.02 33.61 -14.76
CA LEU A 279 -12.15 35.08 -14.78
C LEU A 279 -11.04 35.88 -14.09
N LYS A 280 -10.01 36.29 -14.85
CA LYS A 280 -9.31 37.56 -14.62
C LYS A 280 -9.37 38.43 -15.87
N SER A 281 -10.55 38.98 -16.15
CA SER A 281 -10.60 40.29 -16.80
C SER A 281 -10.10 41.31 -15.77
N ALA A 282 -8.88 41.79 -15.96
CA ALA A 282 -8.33 42.86 -15.14
C ALA A 282 -9.13 44.16 -15.39
N PRO A 283 -9.65 44.84 -14.35
CA PRO A 283 -9.93 46.26 -14.46
C PRO A 283 -8.60 47.01 -14.35
N THR A 284 -8.37 47.91 -15.30
CA THR A 284 -7.27 48.87 -15.37
C THR A 284 -7.03 49.54 -14.01
N PRO A 285 -5.78 49.58 -13.48
CA PRO A 285 -5.53 50.24 -12.21
C PRO A 285 -5.58 51.77 -12.38
N ALA A 286 -6.44 52.43 -11.60
CA ALA A 286 -6.40 53.87 -11.36
C ALA A 286 -5.10 54.24 -10.60
N PRO A 287 -4.56 55.46 -10.79
CA PRO A 287 -3.22 55.83 -10.31
C PRO A 287 -3.14 55.90 -8.78
N ALA A 288 -2.03 55.42 -8.24
CA ALA A 288 -1.77 55.30 -6.80
C ALA A 288 -1.61 56.66 -6.10
N PRO A 289 -2.16 56.84 -4.88
CA PRO A 289 -1.80 57.95 -4.00
C PRO A 289 -0.42 57.73 -3.33
N PRO A 290 0.28 58.80 -2.91
CA PRO A 290 1.69 58.77 -2.57
C PRO A 290 2.00 58.03 -1.26
N ALA A 291 3.19 57.42 -1.21
CA ALA A 291 3.69 56.59 -0.12
C ALA A 291 3.87 57.36 1.21
N PRO A 292 3.52 56.77 2.38
CA PRO A 292 3.95 57.27 3.68
C PRO A 292 5.41 56.89 3.97
N ALA A 293 6.10 57.78 4.69
CA ALA A 293 7.53 57.73 4.99
C ALA A 293 7.98 56.50 5.80
N PRO A 294 9.24 56.03 5.66
CA PRO A 294 9.77 54.88 6.39
C PRO A 294 10.03 55.20 7.86
N ALA A 295 9.61 54.29 8.75
CA ALA A 295 9.91 54.32 10.18
C ALA A 295 11.35 53.83 10.48
N PRO A 296 11.99 54.33 11.57
CA PRO A 296 13.40 54.07 11.87
C PRO A 296 13.67 52.63 12.36
N PRO A 297 14.92 52.13 12.21
CA PRO A 297 15.29 50.75 12.49
C PRO A 297 15.28 50.42 13.99
N ALA A 298 14.67 49.28 14.34
CA ALA A 298 14.67 48.73 15.70
C ALA A 298 16.02 48.09 16.06
N ALA A 299 16.43 48.29 17.31
CA ALA A 299 17.70 47.88 17.89
C ALA A 299 17.87 46.34 17.98
N ALA A 300 19.11 45.90 17.79
CA ALA A 300 19.54 44.50 17.83
C ALA A 300 19.39 43.88 19.23
N ALA A 301 18.82 42.67 19.29
CA ALA A 301 18.79 41.82 20.47
C ALA A 301 20.11 41.01 20.61
N PRO A 302 20.60 40.76 21.83
CA PRO A 302 21.88 40.11 22.07
C PRO A 302 21.84 38.58 21.89
N ALA A 303 22.96 38.02 21.42
CA ALA A 303 23.18 36.60 21.14
C ALA A 303 23.24 35.73 22.42
N PRO A 304 22.82 34.45 22.35
CA PRO A 304 22.93 33.51 23.47
C PRO A 304 24.37 32.98 23.70
N PRO A 305 24.73 32.62 24.94
CA PRO A 305 26.09 32.21 25.31
C PRO A 305 26.45 30.77 24.91
N ALA A 306 27.74 30.55 24.67
CA ALA A 306 28.36 29.30 24.22
C ALA A 306 28.39 28.19 25.30
N PRO A 307 28.39 26.90 24.90
CA PRO A 307 28.48 25.76 25.83
C PRO A 307 29.92 25.52 26.35
N PRO A 308 30.07 24.91 27.55
CA PRO A 308 31.37 24.73 28.17
C PRO A 308 32.17 23.54 27.61
N VAL A 309 33.47 23.78 27.51
CA VAL A 309 34.56 22.87 27.16
C VAL A 309 34.72 21.80 28.23
N ASN A 310 34.78 20.52 27.85
CA ASN A 310 35.29 19.46 28.72
C ASN A 310 36.35 18.62 28.00
N GLN A 311 37.39 18.31 28.77
CA GLN A 311 38.72 17.89 28.36
C GLN A 311 38.78 16.42 27.95
N VAL A 312 39.65 16.16 26.97
CA VAL A 312 40.18 14.84 26.58
C VAL A 312 41.28 14.43 27.57
N PRO A 313 41.50 13.12 27.77
CA PRO A 313 42.87 12.63 27.82
C PRO A 313 43.16 11.62 26.72
N SER A 314 44.32 11.87 26.13
CA SER A 314 45.06 11.19 25.09
C SER A 314 45.45 9.75 25.42
N GLY A 315 45.46 8.91 24.38
CA GLY A 315 46.13 7.63 24.33
C GLY A 315 46.42 7.23 22.88
N ASP A 316 47.68 7.40 22.48
CA ASP A 316 48.39 6.96 21.26
C ASP A 316 48.16 5.47 20.93
N ALA A 317 48.41 4.88 19.76
CA ALA A 317 48.82 5.18 18.38
C ALA A 317 48.51 3.87 17.60
N SER A 318 48.14 3.82 16.32
CA SER A 318 49.02 3.90 15.15
C SER A 318 48.20 3.48 13.93
N ALA A 319 48.53 4.11 12.80
CA ALA A 319 47.84 4.06 11.52
C ALA A 319 47.91 2.71 10.78
N LEU A 320 46.86 2.39 10.04
CA LEU A 320 46.99 1.81 8.69
C LEU A 320 45.95 2.44 7.75
N THR A 321 46.40 2.71 6.54
CA THR A 321 45.86 3.64 5.54
C THR A 321 44.70 3.10 4.70
N ALA A 322 43.75 4.01 4.44
CA ALA A 322 43.03 4.29 3.20
C ALA A 322 42.49 3.13 2.32
N ALA A 323 41.16 3.02 2.25
CA ALA A 323 40.44 2.80 0.99
C ALA A 323 39.06 3.48 1.03
N THR A 324 38.75 4.18 -0.05
CA THR A 324 37.63 5.09 -0.33
C THR A 324 36.23 4.51 -0.11
N SER A 325 35.34 5.26 0.55
CA SER A 325 33.89 5.01 0.62
C SER A 325 33.11 6.15 -0.06
N PRO A 326 32.09 5.87 -0.90
CA PRO A 326 31.26 6.91 -1.49
C PRO A 326 30.16 7.34 -0.51
N THR A 327 30.27 8.59 -0.05
CA THR A 327 29.26 9.34 0.68
C THR A 327 28.09 9.64 -0.26
N ASN A 328 26.90 9.06 -0.02
CA ASN A 328 25.58 9.60 -0.41
C ASN A 328 24.35 8.72 -0.08
N LEU A 329 24.52 7.55 0.56
CA LEU A 329 23.39 6.70 0.98
C LEU A 329 22.43 7.29 2.05
N PRO A 330 22.81 8.22 2.96
CA PRO A 330 21.90 8.70 4.00
C PRO A 330 20.76 9.61 3.54
N GLN A 331 20.92 10.36 2.44
CA GLN A 331 19.92 11.37 2.03
C GLN A 331 18.74 10.76 1.24
N ILE A 332 18.99 9.70 0.46
CA ILE A 332 17.92 9.01 -0.28
C ILE A 332 17.02 8.21 0.68
N CYS A 333 17.59 7.64 1.76
CA CYS A 333 16.81 6.97 2.80
C CYS A 333 15.90 7.93 3.58
N GLN A 334 16.32 9.19 3.80
CA GLN A 334 15.49 10.19 4.48
C GLN A 334 14.34 10.72 3.60
N GLN A 335 14.54 10.88 2.28
CA GLN A 335 13.48 11.32 1.37
C GLN A 335 12.41 10.25 1.12
N VAL A 336 12.80 8.97 1.02
CA VAL A 336 11.84 7.86 0.87
C VAL A 336 11.10 7.58 2.17
N SER A 337 11.77 7.75 3.33
CA SER A 337 11.12 7.72 4.64
C SER A 337 10.09 8.84 4.80
N ALA A 338 10.40 10.07 4.40
CA ALA A 338 9.46 11.20 4.52
C ALA A 338 8.18 11.03 3.69
N ILE A 339 8.26 10.41 2.51
CA ILE A 339 7.09 10.13 1.65
C ILE A 339 6.24 8.99 2.24
N ALA A 340 6.88 7.94 2.76
CA ALA A 340 6.19 6.81 3.41
C ALA A 340 5.52 7.22 4.73
N THR A 341 6.18 8.06 5.54
CA THR A 341 5.62 8.65 6.76
C THR A 341 4.48 9.62 6.44
N GLY A 342 4.54 10.34 5.31
CA GLY A 342 3.48 11.22 4.83
C GLY A 342 2.17 10.49 4.50
N SER A 343 2.23 9.45 3.66
CA SER A 343 1.04 8.65 3.31
C SER A 343 0.46 7.86 4.50
N MET A 344 1.32 7.36 5.40
CA MET A 344 0.86 6.63 6.58
C MET A 344 0.19 7.57 7.60
N ASN A 345 0.75 8.76 7.83
CA ASN A 345 0.15 9.77 8.71
C ASN A 345 -1.16 10.35 8.16
N GLN A 346 -1.32 10.46 6.84
CA GLN A 346 -2.59 10.88 6.22
C GLN A 346 -3.70 9.85 6.40
N LEU A 347 -3.37 8.55 6.28
CA LEU A 347 -4.31 7.45 6.53
C LEU A 347 -4.76 7.41 8.01
N ILE A 348 -3.82 7.72 8.89
CA ILE A 348 -3.96 7.82 10.33
C ILE A 348 -4.92 8.95 10.76
N ASP A 349 -4.82 10.13 10.14
CA ASP A 349 -5.65 11.30 10.47
C ASP A 349 -7.12 11.12 10.07
N GLN A 350 -7.41 10.22 9.13
CA GLN A 350 -8.76 9.90 8.69
C GLN A 350 -9.45 8.86 9.56
N VAL A 351 -8.71 7.86 10.06
CA VAL A 351 -9.23 6.91 11.06
C VAL A 351 -9.67 7.65 12.33
N ASN A 352 -8.93 8.67 12.75
CA ASN A 352 -9.29 9.52 13.89
C ASN A 352 -10.51 10.42 13.66
N ARG A 353 -10.96 10.62 12.40
CA ARG A 353 -12.15 11.41 12.07
C ARG A 353 -13.42 10.57 11.88
N ALA A 354 -13.28 9.25 11.75
CA ALA A 354 -14.37 8.31 11.50
C ALA A 354 -14.89 7.60 12.77
N THR A 355 -14.21 7.76 13.90
CA THR A 355 -14.65 7.41 15.26
C THR A 355 -15.11 8.67 15.99
#